data_AF-A0A1C5WK52-F1
#
_entry.id   AF-A0A1C5WK52-F1
#
_cell.length_a   1.000
_cell.length_b   1.000
_cell.length_c   1.000
_cell.angle_alpha   90.00
_cell.angle_beta   90.00
_cell.angle_gamma   90.00
#
_symmetry.space_group_name_H-M   'P 1'
#
loop_
_entity.id
_entity.type
_entity.pdbx_description
1 polymer ?
#
loop_
_entity_poly.entity_id
_entity_poly.type
_entity_poly.pdbx_seq_one_letter_code
_entity_poly.pdbx_strand_id
1 'polypeptide(L)' 'MKIPGVSFSLKRAIGITALKHKVARKTGIPTTKQGLERKIGGAILKFIFKK' A
#
# COMPACT_ATOMS: atom_id res chain seq x y z
N MET A 1 -8.24 -23.33 -18.43
CA MET A 1 -8.32 -23.32 -16.95
C MET A 1 -7.23 -22.39 -16.42
N LYS A 2 -7.57 -21.16 -16.00
CA LYS A 2 -6.60 -20.21 -15.41
C LYS A 2 -6.32 -20.68 -13.98
N ILE A 3 -5.10 -21.09 -13.68
CA ILE A 3 -4.70 -21.47 -12.33
C ILE A 3 -4.75 -20.20 -11.46
N PRO A 4 -5.66 -20.09 -10.48
CA PRO A 4 -5.74 -18.92 -9.62
C PRO A 4 -4.46 -18.83 -8.78
N GLY A 5 -3.75 -17.70 -8.83
CA GLY A 5 -2.59 -17.43 -7.96
C GLY A 5 -1.20 -17.42 -8.63
N VAL A 6 -1.08 -17.78 -9.92
CA VAL A 6 0.21 -17.78 -10.66
C VAL A 6 0.25 -16.76 -11.79
N SER A 7 -0.28 -15.55 -11.56
CA SER A 7 -0.08 -14.43 -12.49
C SER A 7 1.36 -13.92 -12.37
N PHE A 8 2.20 -14.34 -13.32
CA PHE A 8 3.56 -13.85 -13.44
C PHE A 8 3.55 -12.33 -13.65
N SER A 9 4.36 -11.61 -12.88
CA SER A 9 4.52 -10.16 -12.99
C SER A 9 6.00 -9.82 -13.02
N LEU A 10 6.44 -9.20 -14.11
CA LEU A 10 7.82 -8.73 -14.27
C LEU A 10 8.23 -7.76 -13.16
N LYS A 11 7.31 -6.92 -12.67
CA LYS A 11 7.58 -5.98 -11.58
C LYS A 11 7.89 -6.68 -10.25
N ARG A 12 7.33 -7.88 -10.04
CA ARG A 12 7.63 -8.74 -8.88
C ARG A 12 8.96 -9.47 -9.08
N ALA A 13 9.23 -10.00 -10.28
CA ALA A 13 10.49 -10.68 -10.63
C ALA A 13 11.71 -9.74 -10.53
N ILE A 14 11.58 -8.50 -11.00
CA ILE A 14 12.62 -7.46 -10.90
C ILE A 14 12.76 -6.92 -9.46
N GLY A 15 11.83 -7.24 -8.55
CA GLY A 15 11.91 -6.86 -7.15
C GLY A 15 11.42 -5.44 -6.81
N ILE A 16 10.91 -4.68 -7.79
CA ILE A 16 10.35 -3.33 -7.58
C ILE A 16 9.24 -3.35 -6.53
N THR A 17 8.39 -4.39 -6.55
CA THR A 17 7.33 -4.58 -5.55
C THR A 17 7.90 -4.78 -4.14
N ALA A 18 8.95 -5.59 -3.99
CA ALA A 18 9.58 -5.85 -2.70
C ALA A 18 10.21 -4.57 -2.10
N LEU A 19 10.85 -3.76 -2.94
CA LEU A 19 11.43 -2.47 -2.52
C LEU A 19 10.35 -1.51 -2.01
N LYS A 20 9.22 -1.36 -2.73
CA LYS A 20 8.10 -0.53 -2.29
C LYS A 20 7.55 -0.97 -0.93
N HIS A 21 7.39 -2.27 -0.72
CA HIS A 21 6.95 -2.80 0.57
C HIS A 21 7.96 -2.55 1.69
N LYS A 22 9.26 -2.70 1.41
CA LYS A 22 10.32 -2.47 2.42
C LYS A 22 10.35 -0.99 2.85
N VAL A 23 10.24 -0.07 1.89
CA VAL A 23 10.13 1.37 2.16
C VAL A 23 8.87 1.67 2.97
N ALA A 24 7.71 1.17 2.56
CA ALA A 24 6.44 1.40 3.26
C ALA A 24 6.46 0.89 4.72
N ARG A 25 7.08 -0.27 4.98
CA ARG A 25 7.23 -0.81 6.34
C ARG A 25 8.21 -0.01 7.18
N LYS A 26 9.31 0.48 6.58
CA LYS A 26 10.33 1.25 7.29
C LYS A 26 9.86 2.67 7.63
N THR A 27 9.15 3.33 6.72
CA THR A 27 8.66 4.71 6.92
C THR A 27 7.26 4.78 7.53
N GLY A 28 6.49 3.68 7.51
CA GLY A 28 5.08 3.68 7.93
C GLY A 28 4.18 4.51 7.01
N ILE A 29 4.68 4.90 5.82
CA ILE A 29 3.94 5.69 4.84
C ILE A 29 3.46 4.75 3.73
N PRO A 30 2.14 4.68 3.49
CA PRO A 30 1.60 3.85 2.42
C PRO A 30 2.06 4.38 1.06
N THR A 31 2.70 3.53 0.26
CA THR A 31 3.18 3.85 -1.10
C THR A 31 2.09 3.71 -2.17
N THR A 32 0.83 3.62 -1.75
CA THR A 32 -0.36 3.46 -2.60
C THR A 32 -1.30 4.63 -2.40
N LYS A 33 -1.92 5.14 -3.47
CA LYS A 33 -2.88 6.26 -3.41
C LYS A 33 -4.00 6.01 -2.41
N GLN A 34 -4.66 4.86 -2.50
CA GLN A 34 -5.74 4.47 -1.58
C GLN A 34 -5.29 4.39 -0.11
N GLY A 35 -4.09 3.84 0.15
CA GLY A 35 -3.55 3.80 1.50
C GLY A 35 -3.28 5.19 2.08
N LEU A 36 -2.82 6.13 1.24
CA LEU A 36 -2.60 7.52 1.62
C LEU A 36 -3.93 8.23 1.92
N GLU A 37 -4.92 8.05 1.05
CA GLU A 37 -6.29 8.56 1.23
C GLU A 37 -6.91 8.06 2.54
N ARG A 38 -6.74 6.78 2.90
CA ARG A 38 -7.20 6.23 4.19
C ARG A 38 -6.49 6.85 5.39
N LYS A 39 -5.17 7.09 5.28
CA LYS A 39 -4.38 7.70 6.35
C LYS A 39 -4.79 9.15 6.59
N ILE A 40 -4.98 9.92 5.51
CA ILE A 40 -5.42 11.31 5.56
C ILE A 40 -6.89 11.40 5.99
N GLY A 41 -7.78 10.62 5.38
CA GLY A 41 -9.20 10.58 5.74
C GLY A 41 -9.42 10.20 7.20
N GLY A 42 -8.67 9.22 7.73
CA GLY A 42 -8.71 8.88 9.15
C GLY A 42 -8.21 10.01 10.06
N ALA A 43 -7.19 10.78 9.64
CA ALA A 43 -6.71 11.94 10.39
C ALA A 43 -7.74 13.08 10.39
N ILE A 44 -8.36 13.37 9.25
CA ILE A 44 -9.42 14.38 9.11
C ILE A 44 -10.63 13.99 9.97
N LEU A 45 -11.09 12.75 9.89
CA LEU A 45 -12.23 12.27 10.68
C LEU A 45 -11.95 12.34 12.19
N LYS A 46 -10.74 11.97 12.64
CA LYS A 46 -10.35 12.13 14.05
C LYS A 46 -10.35 13.59 14.49
N PHE A 47 -9.88 14.49 13.64
CA PHE A 47 -9.86 15.92 13.92
C PHE A 47 -11.27 16.51 14.00
N ILE A 48 -12.16 16.13 13.08
CA ILE A 48 -13.54 16.62 13.01
C ILE A 48 -14.41 16.05 14.14
N PHE A 49 -14.34 14.73 14.38
CA PHE A 49 -15.19 14.07 15.38
C PHE A 49 -14.62 14.10 16.81
N LYS A 50 -13.49 14.80 17.01
CA LYS A 50 -12.81 15.08 18.29
C LYS A 50 -13.15 14.10 19.42
N LYS A 51 -12.77 12.84 19.21
CA LYS A 51 -12.52 11.88 20.27
C LYS A 51 -11.03 11.56 20.28
#